data_AF-A0A1W9QGM5-F1
#
_entry.id   AF-A0A1W9QGM5-F1
#
_cell.length_a   1.000
_cell.length_b   1.000
_cell.length_c   1.000
_cell.angle_alpha   90.00
_cell.angle_beta   90.00
_cell.angle_gamma   90.00
#
_symmetry.space_group_name_H-M   'P 1'
#
loop_
_entity.id
_entity.type
_entity.pdbx_description
1 polymer ?
#
loop_
_entity_poly.entity_id
_entity_poly.type
_entity_poly.pdbx_seq_one_letter_code
_entity_poly.pdbx_strand_id
1 'polypeptide(L)'
;MKKFIRSVLVLGALSVPLSAFASAPHAEHGEGEHAASEHGGHGHDHVPHISEVNWIDGIFSREEGTPIPLAALLLNTAVLAYLIVRFGGPAVKNGLVARQRQILSDVDAAAAMKREAEAQLEEYETRLARLTAETQEIQRSMAEQAALERKQLLAEAEAQRDAMVRDAEERLGHELRAHREQMIRDAISDAVRLAEEALARDARVLGSDALARQLLASFEGSNTQKEARS
;
A
#
# COMPACT_ATOMS: atom_id res chain seq x y z
N MET A 1 -8.80 20.55 -16.52
CA MET A 1 -9.09 20.06 -15.15
C MET A 1 -7.86 19.33 -14.61
N LYS A 2 -7.05 19.99 -13.78
CA LYS A 2 -5.84 19.42 -13.16
C LYS A 2 -5.52 20.22 -11.90
N LYS A 3 -5.98 19.76 -10.72
CA LYS A 3 -5.41 20.13 -9.42
C LYS A 3 -5.58 18.96 -8.46
N PHE A 4 -4.50 18.18 -8.33
CA PHE A 4 -4.26 17.19 -7.29
C PHE A 4 -3.43 17.87 -6.18
N ILE A 5 -3.96 17.81 -4.96
CA ILE A 5 -3.29 17.44 -3.69
C ILE A 5 -1.85 17.94 -3.44
N ARG A 6 -1.68 18.80 -2.41
CA ARG A 6 -0.54 18.84 -1.46
C ARG A 6 -1.06 19.39 -0.10
N SER A 7 -1.24 18.52 0.92
CA SER A 7 -0.45 18.43 2.18
C SER A 7 -0.38 19.72 3.00
N VAL A 8 -1.12 19.85 4.11
CA VAL A 8 -0.84 19.37 5.49
C VAL A 8 0.21 20.24 6.22
N LEU A 9 -0.23 20.75 7.39
CA LEU A 9 0.50 20.96 8.66
C LEU A 9 0.40 22.40 9.22
N VAL A 10 -0.63 22.66 10.05
CA VAL A 10 -0.49 23.60 11.19
C VAL A 10 -1.16 22.98 12.42
N LEU A 11 -0.29 22.78 13.39
CA LEU A 11 -0.45 22.22 14.71
C LEU A 11 -1.05 23.28 15.65
N GLY A 12 -2.00 22.87 16.51
CA GLY A 12 -2.17 23.39 17.87
C GLY A 12 -2.61 24.86 18.05
N ALA A 13 -3.91 25.05 18.32
CA ALA A 13 -4.38 26.03 19.29
C ALA A 13 -5.82 25.68 19.72
N LEU A 14 -5.92 25.04 20.88
CA LEU A 14 -7.15 24.83 21.63
C LEU A 14 -7.64 26.20 22.12
N SER A 15 -8.63 26.81 21.46
CA SER A 15 -9.34 27.98 21.98
C SER A 15 -10.78 27.60 22.31
N VAL A 16 -10.98 27.27 23.59
CA VAL A 16 -12.30 27.18 24.22
C VAL A 16 -12.83 28.60 24.39
N PRO A 17 -13.99 29.00 23.81
CA PRO A 17 -14.62 30.25 24.19
C PRO A 17 -15.28 30.07 25.57
N LEU A 18 -14.58 30.55 26.59
CA LEU A 18 -15.07 30.71 27.95
C LEU A 18 -16.24 31.70 27.93
N SER A 19 -17.46 31.15 27.99
CA SER A 19 -18.68 31.93 28.15
C SER A 19 -18.72 32.44 29.58
N ALA A 20 -18.25 33.66 29.81
CA ALA A 20 -18.39 34.35 31.09
C ALA A 20 -19.87 34.71 31.31
N PHE A 21 -20.55 33.83 32.06
CA PHE A 21 -21.80 34.11 32.74
C PHE A 21 -21.52 35.14 33.84
N ALA A 22 -21.71 36.42 33.53
CA ALA A 22 -21.66 37.50 34.51
C ALA A 22 -23.08 37.78 35.02
N SER A 23 -23.33 37.36 36.25
CA SER A 23 -24.51 37.70 37.04
C SER A 23 -24.51 39.19 37.37
N ALA A 24 -25.68 39.82 37.25
CA ALA A 24 -25.96 41.17 37.72
C ALA A 24 -25.67 41.34 39.23
N PRO A 25 -25.38 42.57 39.66
CA PRO A 25 -26.20 43.16 40.70
C PRO A 25 -26.78 44.53 40.29
N HIS A 26 -27.82 44.90 41.02
CA HIS A 26 -28.83 45.91 40.73
C HIS A 26 -28.40 47.38 40.89
N ALA A 27 -29.17 48.23 40.20
CA ALA A 27 -29.64 49.58 40.53
C ALA A 27 -28.60 50.71 40.70
N GLU A 28 -28.72 51.75 39.85
CA GLU A 28 -29.40 53.00 40.21
C GLU A 28 -29.57 53.88 38.95
N HIS A 29 -30.81 54.27 38.66
CA HIS A 29 -31.16 55.26 37.64
C HIS A 29 -31.31 56.62 38.33
N GLY A 30 -30.33 57.50 38.11
CA GLY A 30 -30.36 58.90 38.50
C GLY A 30 -30.98 59.78 37.41
N GLU A 31 -32.09 60.40 37.79
CA GLU A 31 -32.54 61.77 37.48
C GLU A 31 -32.97 62.12 36.05
N GLY A 32 -34.30 62.21 35.91
CA GLY A 32 -34.96 63.03 34.90
C GLY A 32 -35.22 64.44 35.45
N GLU A 33 -34.90 65.44 34.63
CA GLU A 33 -35.39 66.81 34.77
C GLU A 33 -36.71 66.94 34.01
N HIS A 34 -37.83 67.12 34.71
CA HIS A 34 -39.03 67.72 34.13
C HIS A 34 -39.66 68.67 35.14
N ALA A 35 -39.75 69.93 34.71
CA ALA A 35 -40.24 71.05 35.46
C ALA A 35 -41.77 71.00 35.69
N ALA A 36 -42.13 71.45 36.88
CA ALA A 36 -43.33 72.21 37.26
C ALA A 36 -44.70 71.83 36.68
N SER A 37 -45.57 71.31 37.55
CA SER A 37 -46.86 71.98 37.78
C SER A 37 -47.32 71.74 39.22
N GLU A 38 -47.72 72.83 39.87
CA GLU A 38 -48.42 72.82 41.16
C GLU A 38 -49.85 72.30 40.97
N HIS A 39 -50.35 71.49 41.91
CA HIS A 39 -51.71 71.61 42.40
C HIS A 39 -51.78 71.08 43.84
N GLY A 40 -52.33 71.92 44.71
CA GLY A 40 -52.26 71.79 46.16
C GLY A 40 -53.28 70.82 46.79
N GLY A 41 -52.96 70.50 48.05
CA GLY A 41 -53.79 70.14 49.20
C GLY A 41 -55.16 69.49 48.99
N HIS A 42 -55.36 68.31 49.57
CA HIS A 42 -55.86 68.14 50.93
C HIS A 42 -55.97 66.65 51.27
N GLY A 43 -55.63 66.27 52.50
CA GLY A 43 -55.69 64.90 52.97
C GLY A 43 -57.10 64.41 53.31
N HIS A 44 -57.27 63.10 53.28
CA HIS A 44 -58.08 62.38 54.27
C HIS A 44 -57.64 60.92 54.35
N ASP A 45 -57.32 60.48 55.58
CA ASP A 45 -57.07 59.10 55.93
C ASP A 45 -58.35 58.27 55.77
N HIS A 46 -58.37 57.38 54.77
CA HIS A 46 -59.27 56.24 54.74
C HIS A 46 -58.50 55.03 54.23
N VAL A 47 -58.24 54.07 55.12
CA VAL A 47 -57.79 52.74 54.70
C VAL A 47 -59.01 52.07 54.03
N PRO A 48 -58.98 51.81 52.72
CA PRO A 48 -60.15 51.29 52.03
C PRO A 48 -60.52 49.91 52.57
N HIS A 49 -61.80 49.75 52.87
CA HIS A 49 -62.38 48.48 53.27
C HIS A 49 -62.46 47.56 52.04
N ILE A 50 -62.17 46.27 52.21
CA ILE A 50 -62.01 45.26 51.14
C ILE A 50 -63.24 45.15 50.21
N SER A 51 -64.40 45.67 50.64
CA SER A 51 -65.67 45.69 49.88
C SER A 51 -65.83 46.84 48.88
N GLU A 52 -64.96 47.86 48.91
CA GLU A 52 -65.03 49.04 48.00
C GLU A 52 -64.00 48.99 46.86
N VAL A 53 -63.16 47.95 46.84
CA VAL A 53 -62.17 47.73 45.77
C VAL A 53 -62.89 47.18 44.54
N ASN A 54 -63.20 48.06 43.59
CA ASN A 54 -63.73 47.66 42.29
C ASN A 54 -62.60 47.12 41.40
N TRP A 55 -62.36 45.82 41.50
CA TRP A 55 -61.32 45.07 40.79
C TRP A 55 -61.49 45.04 39.26
N ILE A 56 -62.69 45.36 38.75
CA ILE A 56 -62.98 45.43 37.30
C ILE A 56 -62.53 46.78 36.71
N ASP A 57 -62.64 47.88 37.45
CA ASP A 57 -62.23 49.22 36.97
C ASP A 57 -60.73 49.28 36.70
N GLY A 58 -59.91 48.67 37.58
CA GLY A 58 -58.45 48.62 37.41
C GLY A 58 -57.95 47.88 36.16
N ILE A 59 -58.83 47.17 35.43
CA ILE A 59 -58.50 46.44 34.20
C ILE A 59 -58.88 47.24 32.94
N PHE A 60 -59.91 48.10 33.00
CA PHE A 60 -60.50 48.74 31.80
C PHE A 60 -60.65 50.26 31.86
N SER A 61 -60.68 50.90 33.04
CA SER A 61 -60.86 52.35 33.18
C SER A 61 -60.10 52.86 34.39
N ARG A 62 -59.01 53.59 34.14
CA ARG A 62 -58.10 54.07 35.18
C ARG A 62 -58.42 55.51 35.55
N GLU A 63 -58.96 55.69 36.74
CA GLU A 63 -58.94 56.97 37.47
C GLU A 63 -57.57 57.16 38.16
N GLU A 64 -57.03 58.37 38.11
CA GLU A 64 -55.72 58.70 38.69
C GLU A 64 -55.79 58.69 40.23
N GLY A 65 -55.20 57.67 40.88
CA GLY A 65 -54.95 57.70 42.33
C GLY A 65 -55.12 56.39 43.13
N THR A 66 -55.56 55.27 42.54
CA THR A 66 -55.75 54.01 43.30
C THR A 66 -54.54 53.06 43.23
N PRO A 67 -54.14 52.41 44.35
CA PRO A 67 -53.05 51.43 44.35
C PRO A 67 -53.46 50.19 43.55
N ILE A 68 -52.51 49.63 42.79
CA ILE A 68 -52.75 48.48 41.90
C ILE A 68 -53.38 47.33 42.71
N PRO A 69 -54.62 46.89 42.41
CA PRO A 69 -55.23 45.79 43.15
C PRO A 69 -54.53 44.48 42.77
N LEU A 70 -54.12 43.70 43.78
CA LEU A 70 -53.44 42.40 43.60
C LEU A 70 -54.17 41.46 42.63
N ALA A 71 -55.51 41.55 42.61
CA ALA A 71 -56.37 40.79 41.70
C ALA A 71 -56.13 41.13 40.21
N ALA A 72 -55.91 42.40 39.85
CA ALA A 72 -55.65 42.80 38.47
C ALA A 72 -54.26 42.34 37.99
N LEU A 73 -53.25 42.37 38.87
CA LEU A 73 -51.93 41.82 38.58
C LEU A 73 -51.97 40.29 38.42
N LEU A 74 -52.71 39.59 39.30
CA LEU A 74 -52.92 38.15 39.20
C LEU A 74 -53.67 37.77 37.91
N LEU A 75 -54.69 38.53 37.54
CA LEU A 75 -55.44 38.30 36.29
C LEU A 75 -54.56 38.54 35.06
N ASN A 76 -53.79 39.63 35.03
CA ASN A 76 -52.83 39.89 33.94
C ASN A 76 -51.77 38.77 33.85
N THR A 77 -51.20 38.37 34.97
CA THR A 77 -50.21 37.28 35.03
C THR A 77 -50.82 35.94 34.60
N ALA A 78 -52.07 35.67 34.97
CA ALA A 78 -52.80 34.47 34.56
C ALA A 78 -53.10 34.45 33.06
N VAL A 79 -53.50 35.58 32.48
CA VAL A 79 -53.72 35.73 31.03
C VAL A 79 -52.40 35.56 30.27
N LEU A 80 -51.31 36.17 30.75
CA LEU A 80 -49.98 36.01 30.17
C LEU A 80 -49.49 34.55 30.26
N ALA A 81 -49.64 33.91 31.43
CA ALA A 81 -49.29 32.51 31.62
C ALA A 81 -50.12 31.59 30.72
N TYR A 82 -51.41 31.87 30.56
CA TYR A 82 -52.28 31.15 29.64
C TYR A 82 -51.81 31.29 28.19
N LEU A 83 -51.47 32.50 27.73
CA LEU A 83 -50.93 32.74 26.39
C LEU A 83 -49.59 32.01 26.18
N ILE A 84 -48.68 32.04 27.16
CA ILE A 84 -47.38 31.34 27.09
C ILE A 84 -47.57 29.83 27.02
N VAL A 85 -48.43 29.23 27.86
CA VAL A 85 -48.67 27.79 27.82
C VAL A 85 -49.38 27.39 26.53
N ARG A 86 -50.34 28.19 26.06
CA ARG A 86 -51.14 27.90 24.88
C ARG A 86 -50.37 28.01 23.57
N PHE A 87 -49.46 28.98 23.46
CA PHE A 87 -48.66 29.22 22.24
C PHE A 87 -47.23 28.65 22.34
N GLY A 88 -46.58 28.73 23.50
CA GLY A 88 -45.22 28.23 23.72
C GLY A 88 -45.14 26.74 24.06
N GLY A 89 -46.15 26.18 24.74
CA GLY A 89 -46.19 24.75 25.09
C GLY A 89 -46.02 23.80 23.89
N PRO A 90 -46.74 24.01 22.78
CA PRO A 90 -46.54 23.21 21.57
C PRO A 90 -45.13 23.32 20.98
N ALA A 91 -44.53 24.52 20.97
CA ALA A 91 -43.19 24.74 20.43
C ALA A 91 -42.11 24.00 21.24
N VAL A 92 -42.18 24.06 22.57
CA VAL A 92 -41.25 23.37 23.47
C VAL A 92 -41.40 21.85 23.33
N LYS A 93 -42.63 21.33 23.35
CA LYS A 93 -42.89 19.88 23.18
C LYS A 93 -42.37 19.37 21.85
N ASN A 94 -42.61 20.09 20.75
CA ASN A 94 -42.14 19.70 19.42
C ASN A 94 -40.61 19.75 19.34
N GLY A 95 -39.95 20.72 19.96
CA GLY A 95 -38.50 20.79 20.06
C GLY A 95 -37.89 19.60 20.81
N LEU A 96 -38.48 19.21 21.95
CA LEU A 96 -38.03 18.05 22.72
C LEU A 96 -38.23 16.74 21.94
N VAL A 97 -39.39 16.56 21.29
CA VAL A 97 -39.67 15.37 20.46
C VAL A 97 -38.72 15.31 19.26
N ALA A 98 -38.47 16.44 18.60
CA ALA A 98 -37.51 16.51 17.49
C ALA A 98 -36.09 16.14 17.97
N ARG A 99 -35.66 16.67 19.12
CA ARG A 99 -34.35 16.33 19.69
C ARG A 99 -34.25 14.86 20.10
N GLN A 100 -35.30 14.30 20.70
CA GLN A 100 -35.35 12.87 21.03
C GLN A 100 -35.22 12.02 19.75
N ARG A 101 -35.98 12.35 18.69
CA ARG A 101 -35.89 11.65 17.41
C ARG A 101 -34.51 11.75 16.79
N GLN A 102 -33.89 12.93 16.85
CA GLN A 102 -32.53 13.13 16.34
C GLN A 102 -31.53 12.25 17.10
N ILE A 103 -31.57 12.25 18.44
CA ILE A 103 -30.68 11.44 19.27
C ILE A 103 -30.88 9.95 18.96
N LEU A 104 -32.12 9.48 18.86
CA LEU A 104 -32.40 8.08 18.51
C LEU A 104 -31.85 7.74 17.13
N SER A 105 -32.07 8.61 16.13
CA SER A 105 -31.52 8.44 14.78
C SER A 105 -29.99 8.41 14.78
N ASP A 106 -29.34 9.28 15.56
CA ASP A 106 -27.88 9.35 15.64
C ASP A 106 -27.31 8.10 16.32
N VAL A 107 -27.99 7.59 17.36
CA VAL A 107 -27.63 6.33 18.04
C VAL A 107 -27.80 5.13 17.11
N ASP A 108 -28.90 5.06 16.37
CA ASP A 108 -29.15 3.99 15.41
C ASP A 108 -28.12 4.03 14.26
N ALA A 109 -27.80 5.23 13.75
CA ALA A 109 -26.77 5.40 12.73
C ALA A 109 -25.38 5.00 13.25
N ALA A 110 -25.02 5.39 14.47
CA ALA A 110 -23.76 5.00 15.09
C ALA A 110 -23.68 3.48 15.33
N ALA A 111 -24.79 2.85 15.75
CA ALA A 111 -24.87 1.41 15.92
C ALA A 111 -24.75 0.66 14.58
N ALA A 112 -25.37 1.18 13.52
CA ALA A 112 -25.25 0.64 12.17
C ALA A 112 -23.80 0.75 11.66
N MET A 113 -23.17 1.92 11.80
CA MET A 113 -21.78 2.14 11.43
C MET A 113 -20.82 1.20 12.20
N LYS A 114 -21.07 0.98 13.50
CA LYS A 114 -20.28 0.03 14.30
C LYS A 114 -20.40 -1.39 13.75
N ARG A 115 -21.62 -1.86 13.47
CA ARG A 115 -21.84 -3.21 12.92
C ARG A 115 -21.20 -3.37 11.55
N GLU A 116 -21.26 -2.35 10.70
CA GLU A 116 -20.63 -2.37 9.39
C GLU A 116 -19.10 -2.42 9.52
N ALA A 117 -18.52 -1.63 10.43
CA ALA A 117 -17.09 -1.67 10.71
C ALA A 117 -16.64 -3.02 11.29
N GLU A 118 -17.44 -3.64 12.17
CA GLU A 118 -17.18 -4.97 12.72
C GLU A 118 -17.25 -6.05 11.61
N ALA A 119 -18.25 -5.99 10.73
CA ALA A 119 -18.37 -6.91 9.60
C ALA A 119 -17.20 -6.77 8.61
N GLN A 120 -16.78 -5.53 8.32
CA GLN A 120 -15.60 -5.28 7.49
C GLN A 120 -14.32 -5.81 8.16
N LEU A 121 -14.18 -5.63 9.48
CA LEU A 121 -13.04 -6.15 10.22
C LEU A 121 -12.96 -7.68 10.13
N GLU A 122 -14.07 -8.38 10.36
CA GLU A 122 -14.14 -9.85 10.25
C GLU A 122 -13.80 -10.33 8.83
N GLU A 123 -14.30 -9.61 7.81
CA GLU A 123 -13.96 -9.90 6.42
C GLU A 123 -12.46 -9.70 6.14
N TYR A 124 -11.87 -8.62 6.62
CA TYR A 124 -10.43 -8.38 6.46
C TYR A 124 -9.58 -9.39 7.21
N GLU A 125 -9.95 -9.77 8.43
CA GLU A 125 -9.27 -10.81 9.21
C GLU A 125 -9.33 -12.15 8.49
N THR A 126 -10.49 -12.52 7.95
CA THR A 126 -10.66 -13.75 7.15
C THR A 126 -9.80 -13.72 5.89
N ARG A 127 -9.79 -12.59 5.17
CA ARG A 127 -8.95 -12.40 3.98
C ARG A 127 -7.46 -12.49 4.32
N LEU A 128 -7.02 -11.89 5.43
CA LEU A 128 -5.64 -11.97 5.90
C LEU A 128 -5.25 -13.41 6.27
N ALA A 129 -6.10 -14.12 7.02
CA ALA A 129 -5.87 -15.52 7.37
C ALA A 129 -5.72 -16.38 6.11
N ARG A 130 -6.62 -16.20 5.14
CA ARG A 130 -6.54 -16.89 3.84
C ARG A 130 -5.26 -16.57 3.09
N LEU A 131 -4.89 -15.29 2.98
CA LEU A 131 -3.66 -14.88 2.30
C LEU A 131 -2.41 -15.45 2.98
N THR A 132 -2.38 -15.53 4.31
CA THR A 132 -1.26 -16.15 5.02
C THR A 132 -1.16 -17.65 4.76
N ALA A 133 -2.29 -18.35 4.70
CA ALA A 133 -2.34 -19.77 4.35
C ALA A 133 -1.90 -20.01 2.90
N GLU A 134 -2.43 -19.24 1.94
CA GLU A 134 -2.04 -19.32 0.53
C GLU A 134 -0.55 -19.02 0.35
N THR A 135 0.00 -18.03 1.07
CA THR A 135 1.43 -17.70 1.02
C THR A 135 2.30 -18.84 1.54
N GLN A 136 1.89 -19.51 2.62
CA GLN A 136 2.60 -20.67 3.15
C GLN A 136 2.54 -21.86 2.18
N GLU A 137 1.39 -22.08 1.54
CA GLU A 137 1.22 -23.11 0.51
C GLU A 137 2.13 -22.85 -0.69
N ILE A 138 2.16 -21.61 -1.19
CA ILE A 138 3.04 -21.20 -2.30
C ILE A 138 4.50 -21.38 -1.91
N GLN A 139 4.91 -20.98 -0.71
CA GLN A 139 6.30 -21.17 -0.26
C GLN A 139 6.67 -22.65 -0.22
N ARG A 140 5.78 -23.50 0.27
CA ARG A 140 6.00 -24.94 0.31
C ARG A 140 6.08 -25.54 -1.09
N SER A 141 5.15 -25.21 -1.97
CA SER A 141 5.14 -25.73 -3.34
C SER A 141 6.39 -25.28 -4.11
N MET A 142 6.81 -24.03 -3.95
CA MET A 142 8.04 -23.50 -4.56
C MET A 142 9.28 -24.18 -4.02
N ALA A 143 9.35 -24.49 -2.72
CA ALA A 143 10.47 -25.22 -2.14
C ALA A 143 10.54 -26.67 -2.67
N GLU A 144 9.39 -27.35 -2.78
CA GLU A 144 9.29 -28.70 -3.33
C GLU A 144 9.68 -28.71 -4.82
N GLN A 145 9.18 -27.76 -5.61
CA GLN A 145 9.53 -27.59 -7.03
C GLN A 145 11.02 -27.26 -7.21
N ALA A 146 11.57 -26.32 -6.46
CA ALA A 146 12.98 -25.96 -6.53
C ALA A 146 13.89 -27.15 -6.18
N ALA A 147 13.51 -27.98 -5.20
CA ALA A 147 14.26 -29.19 -4.86
C ALA A 147 14.23 -30.22 -6.00
N LEU A 148 13.10 -30.38 -6.69
CA LEU A 148 12.95 -31.27 -7.82
C LEU A 148 13.74 -30.77 -9.04
N GLU A 149 13.58 -29.50 -9.40
CA GLU A 149 14.32 -28.85 -10.50
C GLU A 149 15.82 -28.88 -10.25
N ARG A 150 16.28 -28.61 -9.01
CA ARG A 150 17.70 -28.72 -8.66
C ARG A 150 18.23 -30.13 -8.90
N LYS A 151 17.48 -31.17 -8.52
CA LYS A 151 17.88 -32.56 -8.75
C LYS A 151 17.96 -32.88 -10.25
N GLN A 152 16.97 -32.44 -11.03
CA GLN A 152 16.95 -32.63 -12.48
C GLN A 152 18.13 -31.91 -13.16
N LEU A 153 18.35 -30.65 -12.80
CA LEU A 153 19.45 -29.85 -13.37
C LEU A 153 20.82 -30.44 -13.02
N LEU A 154 21.00 -30.94 -11.80
CA LEU A 154 22.25 -31.62 -11.42
C LEU A 154 22.44 -32.92 -12.21
N ALA A 155 21.40 -33.75 -12.34
CA ALA A 155 21.48 -34.98 -13.12
C ALA A 155 21.75 -34.71 -14.60
N GLU A 156 21.12 -33.68 -15.17
CA GLU A 156 21.36 -33.24 -16.54
C GLU A 156 22.78 -32.70 -16.72
N ALA A 157 23.27 -31.88 -15.79
CA ALA A 157 24.64 -31.36 -15.82
C ALA A 157 25.68 -32.48 -15.72
N GLU A 158 25.44 -33.49 -14.88
CA GLU A 158 26.30 -34.68 -14.80
C GLU A 158 26.28 -35.49 -16.09
N ALA A 159 25.10 -35.72 -16.68
CA ALA A 159 24.98 -36.42 -17.96
C ALA A 159 25.67 -35.65 -19.10
N GLN A 160 25.52 -34.33 -19.15
CA GLN A 160 26.19 -33.48 -20.14
C GLN A 160 27.71 -33.48 -19.95
N ARG A 161 28.19 -33.41 -18.70
CA ARG A 161 29.63 -33.55 -18.39
C ARG A 161 30.15 -34.89 -18.91
N ASP A 162 29.48 -35.99 -18.60
CA ASP A 162 29.93 -37.32 -18.99
C ASP A 162 29.86 -37.54 -20.50
N ALA A 163 28.90 -36.92 -21.18
CA ALA A 163 28.85 -36.90 -22.65
C ALA A 163 30.01 -36.07 -23.24
N MET A 164 30.31 -34.90 -22.66
CA MET A 164 31.41 -34.04 -23.10
C MET A 164 32.78 -34.71 -22.92
N VAL A 165 32.99 -35.41 -21.81
CA VAL A 165 34.22 -36.18 -21.57
C VAL A 165 34.38 -37.28 -22.62
N ARG A 166 33.31 -38.04 -22.91
CA ARG A 166 33.34 -39.09 -23.93
C ARG A 166 33.63 -38.52 -25.33
N ASP A 167 32.97 -37.44 -25.73
CA ASP A 167 33.23 -36.76 -27.01
C ASP A 167 34.68 -36.24 -27.09
N ALA A 168 35.21 -35.70 -26.00
CA ALA A 168 36.60 -35.25 -25.93
C ALA A 168 37.59 -36.42 -26.05
N GLU A 169 37.34 -37.56 -25.39
CA GLU A 169 38.16 -38.76 -25.48
C GLU A 169 38.15 -39.34 -26.90
N GLU A 170 36.99 -39.40 -27.54
CA GLU A 170 36.86 -39.86 -28.93
C GLU A 170 37.63 -38.93 -29.88
N ARG A 171 37.46 -37.61 -29.76
CA ARG A 171 38.21 -36.63 -30.56
C ARG A 171 39.71 -36.74 -30.35
N LEU A 172 40.18 -36.80 -29.11
CA LEU A 172 41.60 -36.99 -28.80
C LEU A 172 42.13 -38.30 -29.39
N GLY A 173 41.35 -39.37 -29.33
CA GLY A 173 41.68 -40.64 -29.96
C GLY A 173 41.83 -40.54 -31.48
N HIS A 174 40.95 -39.79 -32.14
CA HIS A 174 41.05 -39.51 -33.58
C HIS A 174 42.28 -38.66 -33.91
N GLU A 175 42.53 -37.57 -33.19
CA GLU A 175 43.67 -36.68 -33.40
C GLU A 175 45.01 -37.40 -33.14
N LEU A 176 45.10 -38.21 -32.09
CA LEU A 176 46.30 -39.01 -31.79
C LEU A 176 46.62 -40.01 -32.92
N ARG A 177 45.59 -40.65 -33.50
CA ARG A 177 45.78 -41.57 -34.63
C ARG A 177 46.22 -40.82 -35.88
N ALA A 178 45.55 -39.70 -36.20
CA ALA A 178 45.89 -38.86 -37.34
C ALA A 178 47.34 -38.32 -37.24
N HIS A 179 47.72 -37.77 -36.08
CA HIS A 179 49.07 -37.30 -35.83
C HIS A 179 50.11 -38.41 -35.87
N ARG A 180 49.80 -39.60 -35.34
CA ARG A 180 50.71 -40.75 -35.43
C ARG A 180 50.97 -41.16 -36.87
N GLU A 181 49.92 -41.22 -37.70
CA GLU A 181 50.05 -41.55 -39.11
C GLU A 181 50.85 -40.49 -39.87
N GLN A 182 50.63 -39.21 -39.55
CA GLN A 182 51.40 -38.10 -40.10
C GLN A 182 52.89 -38.19 -39.71
N MET A 183 53.20 -38.42 -38.44
CA MET A 183 54.58 -38.57 -37.96
C MET A 183 55.31 -39.76 -38.62
N ILE A 184 54.61 -40.88 -38.85
CA ILE A 184 55.20 -42.02 -39.58
C ILE A 184 55.49 -41.63 -41.03
N ARG A 185 54.57 -40.94 -41.71
CA ARG A 185 54.79 -40.45 -43.08
C ARG A 185 55.98 -39.48 -43.16
N ASP A 186 56.05 -38.53 -42.24
CA ASP A 186 57.14 -37.56 -42.17
C ASP A 186 58.49 -38.25 -41.91
N ALA A 187 58.54 -39.21 -40.97
CA ALA A 187 59.75 -39.99 -40.69
C ALA A 187 60.21 -40.83 -41.90
N ILE A 188 59.28 -41.43 -42.65
CA ILE A 188 59.61 -42.16 -43.89
C ILE A 188 60.16 -41.20 -44.94
N SER A 189 59.53 -40.04 -45.13
CA SER A 189 59.98 -39.00 -46.06
C SER A 189 61.38 -38.52 -45.73
N ASP A 190 61.65 -38.23 -44.45
CA ASP A 190 62.97 -37.82 -43.98
C ASP A 190 64.03 -38.92 -44.14
N ALA A 191 63.67 -40.19 -43.88
CA ALA A 191 64.58 -41.32 -44.09
C ALA A 191 64.93 -41.49 -45.57
N VAL A 192 63.96 -41.36 -46.48
CA VAL A 192 64.19 -41.39 -47.93
C VAL A 192 65.10 -40.25 -48.35
N ARG A 193 64.84 -39.02 -47.90
CA ARG A 193 65.68 -37.86 -48.17
C ARG A 193 67.11 -38.05 -47.68
N LEU A 194 67.30 -38.55 -46.47
CA LEU A 194 68.63 -38.88 -45.92
C LEU A 194 69.35 -39.98 -46.71
N ALA A 195 68.61 -41.00 -47.17
CA ALA A 195 69.16 -42.07 -48.00
C ALA A 195 69.57 -41.54 -49.39
N GLU A 196 68.76 -40.67 -50.01
CA GLU A 196 69.10 -39.98 -51.25
C GLU A 196 70.35 -39.11 -51.09
N GLU A 197 70.44 -38.33 -50.01
CA GLU A 197 71.62 -37.54 -49.70
C GLU A 197 72.87 -38.41 -49.48
N ALA A 198 72.74 -39.56 -48.81
CA ALA A 198 73.84 -40.51 -48.60
C ALA A 198 74.28 -41.17 -49.91
N LEU A 199 73.33 -41.67 -50.71
CA LEU A 199 73.60 -42.25 -52.03
C LEU A 199 74.24 -41.23 -52.98
N ALA A 200 73.79 -39.97 -52.96
CA ALA A 200 74.37 -38.89 -53.75
C ALA A 200 75.80 -38.55 -53.31
N ARG A 201 76.11 -38.64 -52.00
CA ARG A 201 77.47 -38.52 -51.48
C ARG A 201 78.34 -39.68 -51.94
N ASP A 202 77.88 -40.92 -51.78
CA ASP A 202 78.65 -42.12 -52.13
C ASP A 202 78.88 -42.25 -53.65
N ALA A 203 77.88 -41.91 -54.47
CA ALA A 203 78.02 -41.89 -55.93
C ALA A 203 79.06 -40.87 -56.42
N ARG A 204 79.21 -39.73 -55.71
CA ARG A 204 80.29 -38.77 -55.98
C ARG A 204 81.68 -39.31 -55.64
N VAL A 205 81.79 -40.19 -54.63
CA VAL A 205 83.07 -40.76 -54.17
C VAL A 205 83.48 -42.00 -54.97
N LEU A 206 82.54 -42.88 -55.34
CA LEU A 206 82.81 -44.14 -56.05
C LEU A 206 82.87 -44.01 -57.59
N GLY A 207 82.33 -42.93 -58.16
CA GLY A 207 82.27 -42.69 -59.61
C GLY A 207 81.18 -43.51 -60.31
N SER A 208 80.34 -42.85 -61.11
CA SER A 208 79.11 -43.39 -61.73
C SER A 208 79.30 -44.72 -62.50
N ASP A 209 80.50 -44.95 -63.05
CA ASP A 209 80.83 -46.16 -63.83
C ASP A 209 80.93 -47.43 -62.98
N ALA A 210 81.32 -47.33 -61.70
CA ALA A 210 81.41 -48.48 -60.80
C ALA A 210 80.00 -48.99 -60.39
N LEU A 211 79.08 -48.05 -60.14
CA LEU A 211 77.68 -48.36 -59.80
C LEU A 211 76.91 -48.96 -60.98
N ALA A 212 77.14 -48.46 -62.20
CA ALA A 212 76.52 -49.01 -63.41
C ALA A 212 76.88 -50.49 -63.64
N ARG A 213 78.14 -50.87 -63.40
CA ARG A 213 78.60 -52.26 -63.53
C ARG A 213 77.99 -53.17 -62.46
N GLN A 214 77.84 -52.67 -61.23
CA GLN A 214 77.24 -53.44 -60.13
C GLN A 214 75.72 -53.65 -60.33
N LEU A 215 75.01 -52.67 -60.88
CA LEU A 215 73.60 -52.80 -61.27
C LEU A 215 73.42 -53.83 -62.40
N LEU A 216 74.24 -53.76 -63.45
CA LEU A 216 74.24 -54.75 -64.54
C LEU A 216 74.48 -56.18 -64.01
N ALA A 217 75.43 -56.36 -63.10
CA ALA A 217 75.69 -57.66 -62.47
C ALA A 217 74.51 -58.15 -61.62
N SER A 218 73.77 -57.26 -60.94
CA SER A 218 72.59 -57.64 -60.16
C SER A 218 71.41 -58.09 -61.03
N PHE A 219 71.23 -57.48 -62.21
CA PHE A 219 70.19 -57.86 -63.17
C PHE A 219 70.48 -59.23 -63.81
N GLU A 220 71.74 -59.51 -64.18
CA GLU A 220 72.14 -60.85 -64.67
C GLU A 220 71.92 -61.95 -63.62
N GLY A 221 72.21 -61.68 -62.34
CA GLY A 221 71.94 -62.62 -61.24
C GLY A 221 70.46 -62.89 -60.97
N SER A 222 69.58 -61.92 -61.18
CA SER A 222 68.12 -62.09 -61.01
C SER A 222 67.46 -62.85 -62.17
N ASN A 223 67.95 -62.66 -63.40
CA ASN A 223 67.40 -63.30 -64.58
C ASN A 223 67.70 -64.81 -64.59
N THR A 224 68.89 -65.20 -64.13
CA THR A 224 69.29 -66.61 -63.98
C THR A 224 68.52 -67.34 -62.86
N GLN A 225 68.14 -66.64 -61.78
CA GLN A 225 67.30 -67.21 -60.71
C GLN A 225 65.84 -67.46 -61.16
N LYS A 226 65.35 -66.67 -62.12
CA LYS A 226 63.99 -66.80 -62.69
C LYS A 226 63.89 -67.95 -63.70
N GLU A 227 64.96 -68.22 -64.45
CA GLU A 227 65.03 -69.37 -65.39
C GLU A 227 65.25 -70.72 -64.68
N ALA A 228 65.88 -70.74 -63.51
CA ALA A 228 66.08 -71.98 -62.72
C ALA A 228 64.85 -72.45 -61.90
N ARG A 229 63.76 -71.66 -61.88
CA ARG A 229 62.50 -71.97 -61.17
C ARG A 229 61.32 -72.29 -62.11
N SER A 230 61.55 -72.35 -63.42
CA SER A 230 60.63 -72.89 -64.43
C SER A 230 61.08 -74.29 -64.84
#